data_AF-A0AAV5B6E7-F1
#
_entry.id   AF-A0AAV5B6E7-F1
#
_cell.length_a   1.000
_cell.length_b   1.000
_cell.length_c   1.000
_cell.angle_alpha   90.00
_cell.angle_beta   90.00
_cell.angle_gamma   90.00
#
_symmetry.space_group_name_H-M   'P 1'
#
loop_
_entity.id
_entity.type
_entity.pdbx_description
1 polymer ?
#
loop_
_entity_poly.entity_id
_entity_poly.type
_entity_poly.pdbx_seq_one_letter_code
_entity_poly.pdbx_strand_id
1 'polypeptide(L)' 'MPGLKEVRTSKAAEAKQFTVKAMADVLGVSEPTYRKFEADPDRLTLAQAKTLAKHLGCRVEDLFYLPVNVS' A
#
# COMPACT_ATOMS: atom_id res chain seq x y z
N MET A 1 16.48 -21.82 -14.84
CA MET A 1 16.25 -21.34 -13.44
C MET A 1 16.95 -20.00 -13.30
N PRO A 2 16.30 -18.97 -12.77
CA PRO A 2 16.92 -17.66 -12.60
C PRO A 2 18.09 -17.73 -11.60
N GLY A 3 19.12 -16.94 -11.83
CA GLY A 3 20.30 -16.89 -10.97
C GLY A 3 20.08 -16.02 -9.72
N LEU A 4 20.92 -16.17 -8.68
CA LEU A 4 20.81 -15.41 -7.42
C LEU A 4 20.68 -13.89 -7.63
N LYS A 5 21.47 -13.30 -8.54
CA LYS A 5 21.44 -11.86 -8.84
C LYS A 5 20.07 -11.43 -9.38
N GLU A 6 19.48 -12.24 -10.25
CA GLU A 6 18.20 -11.97 -10.88
C GLU A 6 17.07 -12.05 -9.85
N VAL A 7 17.04 -13.11 -9.04
CA VAL A 7 16.08 -13.27 -7.94
C VAL A 7 16.16 -12.09 -6.97
N ARG A 8 17.36 -11.71 -6.51
CA ARG A 8 17.54 -10.56 -5.61
C ARG A 8 17.05 -9.26 -6.24
N THR A 9 17.33 -9.05 -7.53
CA THR A 9 16.94 -7.81 -8.24
C THR A 9 15.43 -7.72 -8.42
N SER A 10 14.78 -8.82 -8.77
CA SER A 10 13.32 -8.91 -8.87
C SER A 10 12.66 -8.61 -7.53
N LYS A 11 13.11 -9.23 -6.44
CA LYS A 11 12.59 -8.97 -5.09
C LYS A 11 12.80 -7.52 -4.64
N ALA A 12 13.94 -6.92 -4.98
CA ALA A 12 14.20 -5.51 -4.68
C ALA A 12 13.30 -4.56 -5.49
N ALA A 13 12.98 -4.90 -6.74
CA ALA A 13 12.05 -4.12 -7.57
C ALA A 13 10.61 -4.21 -7.04
N GLU A 14 10.17 -5.42 -6.69
CA GLU A 14 8.88 -5.67 -6.02
C GLU A 14 8.76 -4.85 -4.73
N ALA A 15 9.78 -4.89 -3.85
CA ALA A 15 9.76 -4.10 -2.61
C ALA A 15 9.69 -2.58 -2.84
N LYS A 16 10.33 -2.06 -3.90
CA LYS A 16 10.29 -0.62 -4.23
C LYS A 16 8.89 -0.14 -4.61
N GLN A 17 8.08 -1.02 -5.21
CA GLN A 17 6.71 -0.70 -5.59
C GLN A 17 5.81 -0.45 -4.38
N PHE A 18 6.19 -0.95 -3.19
CA PHE A 18 5.39 -0.85 -1.97
C PHE A 18 5.94 0.16 -0.95
N THR A 19 6.86 1.03 -1.38
CA THR A 19 7.36 2.10 -0.50
C THR A 19 6.28 3.16 -0.24
N VAL A 20 6.33 3.83 0.92
CA VAL A 20 5.47 4.99 1.25
C VAL A 20 5.44 6.02 0.12
N LYS A 21 6.60 6.28 -0.47
CA LYS A 21 6.73 7.17 -1.63
C LYS A 21 5.95 6.66 -2.84
N ALA A 22 6.14 5.39 -3.22
CA ALA A 22 5.41 4.81 -4.34
C ALA A 22 3.90 4.83 -4.12
N MET A 23 3.42 4.57 -2.90
CA MET A 23 1.99 4.64 -2.58
C MET A 23 1.46 6.08 -2.59
N ALA A 24 2.24 7.04 -2.13
CA ALA A 24 1.91 8.46 -2.22
C ALA A 24 1.81 8.91 -3.68
N ASP A 25 2.74 8.47 -4.54
CA ASP A 25 2.75 8.73 -5.97
C ASP A 25 1.51 8.13 -6.66
N VAL A 26 1.10 6.90 -6.30
CA VAL A 26 -0.13 6.24 -6.79
C VAL A 26 -1.38 7.08 -6.49
N LEU A 27 -1.41 7.76 -5.35
CA LEU A 27 -2.53 8.62 -4.96
C LEU A 27 -2.39 10.08 -5.41
N GLY A 28 -1.25 10.47 -5.96
CA GLY A 28 -0.96 11.87 -6.30
C GLY A 28 -0.88 12.79 -5.08
N VAL A 29 -0.40 12.29 -3.94
CA VAL A 29 -0.28 13.05 -2.68
C VAL A 29 1.17 13.10 -2.20
N SER A 30 1.46 13.93 -1.19
CA SER A 30 2.78 13.94 -0.54
C SER A 30 2.98 12.76 0.41
N GLU A 31 4.22 12.31 0.62
CA GLU A 31 4.54 11.24 1.60
C GLU A 31 3.98 11.51 3.01
N PRO A 32 4.04 12.74 3.58
CA PRO A 32 3.43 13.01 4.88
C PRO A 32 1.91 12.87 4.88
N THR A 33 1.25 13.16 3.75
CA THR A 33 -0.19 12.96 3.62
C THR A 33 -0.53 11.47 3.57
N TYR A 34 0.24 10.69 2.82
CA TYR A 34 0.06 9.24 2.77
C TYR A 34 0.24 8.59 4.15
N ARG A 35 1.27 8.99 4.90
CA ARG A 35 1.48 8.50 6.27
C ARG A 35 0.31 8.81 7.21
N LYS A 36 -0.44 9.90 6.98
CA LYS A 36 -1.67 10.19 7.74
C LYS A 36 -2.79 9.21 7.39
N PHE A 37 -2.84 8.70 6.17
CA PHE A 37 -3.79 7.66 5.77
C PHE A 37 -3.41 6.30 6.36
N GLU A 38 -2.12 5.95 6.42
CA GLU A 38 -1.69 4.72 7.11
C GLU A 38 -1.99 4.75 8.61
N ALA A 39 -1.82 5.92 9.24
CA ALA A 39 -2.13 6.10 10.65
C ALA A 39 -3.64 6.11 10.95
N ASP A 40 -4.46 6.52 9.98
CA ASP A 40 -5.91 6.66 10.09
C ASP A 40 -6.57 6.43 8.72
N PRO A 41 -6.85 5.15 8.37
CA PRO A 41 -7.41 4.77 7.07
C PRO A 41 -8.77 5.39 6.76
N ASP A 42 -9.56 5.77 7.77
CA ASP A 42 -10.88 6.39 7.62
C ASP A 42 -10.83 7.77 6.93
N ARG A 43 -9.62 8.34 6.80
CA ARG A 43 -9.37 9.58 6.07
C ARG A 43 -9.29 9.38 4.55
N LEU A 44 -9.20 8.14 4.08
CA LEU A 44 -9.24 7.84 2.65
C LEU A 44 -10.65 8.08 2.11
N THR A 45 -10.74 8.78 0.99
CA THR A 45 -11.98 8.72 0.19
C THR A 45 -12.16 7.32 -0.38
N LEU A 46 -13.40 6.93 -0.67
CA LEU A 46 -13.69 5.64 -1.32
C LEU A 46 -12.93 5.49 -2.65
N ALA A 47 -12.73 6.59 -3.40
CA ALA A 47 -11.97 6.57 -4.65
C ALA A 47 -10.49 6.24 -4.40
N GLN A 48 -9.86 6.85 -3.39
CA GLN A 48 -8.47 6.56 -3.02
C GLN A 48 -8.32 5.13 -2.50
N ALA A 49 -9.25 4.67 -1.66
CA ALA A 49 -9.24 3.30 -1.15
C ALA A 49 -9.36 2.27 -2.28
N LYS A 50 -10.24 2.50 -3.27
CA LYS A 50 -10.32 1.68 -4.49
C LYS A 50 -9.03 1.66 -5.30
N THR A 51 -8.38 2.80 -5.45
CA THR A 51 -7.09 2.91 -6.16
C THR A 51 -6.00 2.12 -5.44
N LEU A 52 -5.88 2.26 -4.12
CA LEU A 52 -4.91 1.50 -3.32
C LEU A 52 -5.19 0.00 -3.35
N ALA A 53 -6.44 -0.42 -3.14
CA ALA A 53 -6.82 -1.82 -3.14
C ALA A 53 -6.48 -2.50 -4.48
N LYS A 54 -6.79 -1.82 -5.60
CA LYS A 54 -6.41 -2.28 -6.94
C LYS A 54 -4.90 -2.39 -7.11
N HIS A 55 -4.13 -1.41 -6.62
CA HIS A 55 -2.68 -1.41 -6.75
C HIS A 55 -2.01 -2.50 -5.88
N LEU A 56 -2.53 -2.72 -4.67
CA LEU A 56 -2.04 -3.69 -3.70
C LEU A 56 -2.55 -5.12 -3.95
N GLY A 57 -3.53 -5.30 -4.83
CA GLY A 57 -4.12 -6.61 -5.11
C GLY A 57 -4.98 -7.17 -3.97
N CYS A 58 -5.61 -6.30 -3.18
CA CYS A 58 -6.51 -6.67 -2.09
C CYS A 58 -7.91 -6.07 -2.30
N ARG A 59 -8.86 -6.37 -1.40
CA ARG A 59 -10.18 -5.74 -1.41
C ARG A 59 -10.14 -4.43 -0.64
N VAL A 60 -11.10 -3.54 -0.92
CA VAL A 60 -11.19 -2.25 -0.22
C VAL A 60 -11.37 -2.46 1.28
N GLU A 61 -12.17 -3.46 1.68
CA GLU A 61 -12.39 -3.80 3.09
C GLU A 61 -11.11 -4.21 3.83
N ASP A 62 -10.12 -4.76 3.12
CA ASP A 62 -8.87 -5.20 3.73
C ASP A 62 -7.96 -4.01 4.13
N LEU A 63 -8.25 -2.79 3.63
CA LEU A 63 -7.54 -1.56 4.01
C LEU A 63 -8.04 -0.94 5.32
N PHE A 64 -9.22 -1.35 5.79
CA PHE A 64 -9.84 -0.83 7.00
C PHE A 64 -9.86 -1.93 8.05
N TYR A 65 -9.08 -1.76 9.12
CA TYR A 65 -9.19 -2.65 10.26
C TYR A 65 -10.53 -2.37 10.96
N LEU A 66 -11.42 -3.37 10.97
CA LEU A 66 -12.36 -3.50 12.09
C LEU A 66 -11.51 -3.88 13.31
N PRO A 67 -11.52 -3.10 14.42
CA PRO A 67 -10.87 -3.55 15.63
C PRO A 67 -11.47 -4.90 16.01
N VAL A 68 -10.65 -5.96 15.96
CA VAL A 68 -11.04 -7.23 16.59
C VAL A 68 -11.12 -6.91 18.07
N ASN A 69 -12.34 -6.80 18.57
CA ASN A 69 -12.58 -6.64 20.00
C ASN A 69 -12.17 -7.96 20.66
N VAL A 70 -10.89 -8.08 21.04
CA VAL A 70 -10.43 -9.19 21.85
C VAL A 70 -10.94 -8.89 23.27
N SER A 71 -12.07 -9.52 23.60
CA SER A 71 -12.68 -9.49 24.95
C SER A 71 -11.77 -10.15 25.98
#